data_AF-A0A8J7VBG3-F1
#
_entry.id   AF-A0A8J7VBG3-F1
#
_cell.length_a   1.000
_cell.length_b   1.000
_cell.length_c   1.000
_cell.angle_alpha   90.00
_cell.angle_beta   90.00
_cell.angle_gamma   90.00
#
_symmetry.space_group_name_H-M   'P 1'
#
loop_
_entity.id
_entity.type
_entity.pdbx_description
1 polymer ?
#
loop_
_entity_poly.entity_id
_entity_poly.type
_entity_poly.pdbx_seq_one_letter_code
_entity_poly.pdbx_strand_id
1 'polypeptide(L)'
;MGVPKKNNNLVGKRVKKARLAKKPKLTQDELSGKLAARGVVIDRAGIAKLEAGSRYVSDFEVKALAAALGVTVGWLLGGES
;
A
#
# COMPACT_ATOMS: atom_id res chain seq x y z
N MET A 1 14.00 -13.74 -22.53
CA MET A 1 14.59 -12.53 -21.90
C MET A 1 13.49 -11.88 -21.07
N GLY A 2 13.54 -11.96 -19.74
CA GLY A 2 12.49 -11.40 -18.88
C GLY A 2 12.64 -9.88 -18.79
N VAL A 3 11.63 -9.13 -19.23
CA VAL A 3 11.60 -7.68 -19.08
C VAL A 3 11.81 -7.33 -17.60
N PRO A 4 12.78 -6.48 -17.22
CA PRO A 4 12.95 -6.10 -15.83
C PRO A 4 11.64 -5.45 -15.35
N LYS A 5 11.05 -6.03 -14.30
CA LYS A 5 9.76 -5.60 -13.76
C LYS A 5 9.94 -4.18 -13.21
N LYS A 6 9.64 -3.19 -14.05
CA LYS A 6 9.68 -1.78 -13.69
C LYS A 6 8.80 -1.61 -12.45
N ASN A 7 9.39 -1.05 -11.40
CA ASN A 7 8.68 -0.81 -10.16
C ASN A 7 7.68 0.32 -10.44
N ASN A 8 6.41 -0.04 -10.67
CA ASN A 8 5.40 0.88 -11.18
C ASN A 8 4.78 1.76 -10.08
N ASN A 9 5.22 1.61 -8.83
CA ASN A 9 4.81 2.50 -7.75
C ASN A 9 5.93 2.74 -6.71
N LEU A 10 5.92 3.93 -6.10
CA LEU A 10 6.85 4.33 -5.04
C LEU A 10 6.42 3.85 -3.65
N VAL A 11 5.13 3.60 -3.46
CA VAL A 11 4.52 3.41 -2.13
C VAL A 11 4.57 1.97 -1.62
N GLY A 12 4.66 0.98 -2.49
CA GLY A 12 4.37 -0.43 -2.18
C GLY A 12 5.27 -1.03 -1.11
N LYS A 13 6.58 -0.74 -1.16
CA LYS A 13 7.53 -1.16 -0.13
C LYS A 13 7.20 -0.57 1.24
N ARG A 14 6.81 0.71 1.29
CA ARG A 14 6.47 1.42 2.52
C ARG A 14 5.12 0.98 3.09
N VAL A 15 4.14 0.68 2.24
CA VAL A 15 2.87 0.03 2.64
C VAL A 15 3.14 -1.29 3.33
N LYS A 16 3.93 -2.19 2.72
CA LYS A 16 4.30 -3.47 3.32
C LYS A 16 5.01 -3.29 4.66
N LYS A 17 5.94 -2.34 4.75
CA LYS A 17 6.66 -2.02 5.99
C LYS A 17 5.70 -1.57 7.10
N ALA A 18 4.83 -0.61 6.83
CA ALA A 18 3.87 -0.10 7.81
C ALA A 18 2.87 -1.17 8.25
N ARG A 19 2.41 -2.00 7.32
CA ARG A 19 1.49 -3.12 7.59
C ARG A 19 2.10 -4.13 8.56
N LEU A 20 3.35 -4.54 8.31
CA LEU A 20 4.08 -5.51 9.13
C LEU A 20 4.58 -4.95 10.47
N ALA A 21 4.65 -3.61 10.60
CA ALA A 21 5.03 -2.94 11.86
C ALA A 21 3.87 -2.88 12.88
N LYS A 22 2.62 -3.16 12.48
CA LYS A 22 1.48 -3.24 13.40
C LYS A 22 1.60 -4.45 14.32
N LYS A 23 1.00 -4.34 15.52
CA LYS A 23 0.87 -5.41 16.50
C LYS A 23 -0.62 -5.59 16.84
N PRO A 24 -1.27 -6.71 16.45
CA PRO A 24 -0.75 -7.79 15.60
C PRO A 24 -0.40 -7.33 14.18
N LYS A 25 0.39 -8.13 13.46
CA LYS A 25 0.74 -7.85 12.05
C LYS A 25 -0.54 -7.77 11.25
N LEU A 26 -0.75 -6.65 10.57
CA LEU A 26 -1.91 -6.48 9.72
C LEU A 26 -1.74 -7.36 8.47
N THR A 27 -2.72 -8.16 8.09
CA THR A 27 -2.72 -8.98 6.88
C THR A 27 -3.11 -8.14 5.67
N GLN A 28 -2.87 -8.65 4.46
CA GLN A 28 -3.27 -7.97 3.23
C GLN A 28 -4.81 -7.88 3.12
N ASP A 29 -5.52 -8.88 3.63
CA ASP A 29 -6.97 -8.94 3.64
C ASP A 29 -7.57 -7.93 4.62
N GLU A 30 -7.01 -7.84 5.82
CA GLU A 30 -7.41 -6.82 6.79
C GLU A 30 -7.12 -5.39 6.30
N LEU A 31 -6.02 -5.18 5.58
CA LEU A 31 -5.74 -3.89 4.93
C LEU A 31 -6.80 -3.58 3.85
N SER A 32 -7.16 -4.57 3.02
CA SER A 32 -8.26 -4.48 2.06
C SER A 32 -9.57 -4.06 2.75
N GLY A 33 -9.95 -4.72 3.84
CA GLY A 33 -11.14 -4.36 4.62
C GLY A 33 -11.07 -2.94 5.20
N LYS A 34 -9.92 -2.51 5.73
CA LYS A 34 -9.71 -1.14 6.23
C LYS A 34 -9.84 -0.07 5.14
N LEU A 35 -9.43 -0.39 3.91
CA LEU A 35 -9.56 0.51 2.77
C LEU A 35 -11.00 0.56 2.27
N ALA A 36 -11.69 -0.58 2.23
CA ALA A 36 -13.11 -0.65 1.86
C ALA A 36 -13.97 0.19 2.82
N ALA A 37 -13.70 0.13 4.13
CA ALA A 37 -14.35 0.99 5.14
C ALA A 37 -14.08 2.50 4.95
N ARG A 38 -13.12 2.87 4.09
CA ARG A 38 -12.80 4.27 3.71
C ARG A 38 -13.25 4.61 2.29
N GLY A 39 -14.08 3.76 1.67
CA GLY A 39 -14.58 3.95 0.30
C GLY A 39 -13.57 3.59 -0.79
N VAL A 40 -12.45 2.95 -0.47
CA VAL A 40 -11.44 2.51 -1.44
C VAL A 40 -11.43 0.99 -1.53
N VAL A 41 -11.97 0.46 -2.64
CA VAL A 41 -12.08 -0.98 -2.84
C VAL A 41 -10.80 -1.51 -3.52
N ILE A 42 -9.95 -2.16 -2.73
CA ILE A 42 -8.78 -2.89 -3.22
C ILE A 42 -8.79 -4.27 -2.59
N ASP A 43 -8.90 -5.31 -3.41
CA ASP A 43 -8.88 -6.69 -2.96
C ASP A 43 -7.48 -7.12 -2.46
N ARG A 44 -7.41 -8.27 -1.77
CA ARG A 44 -6.14 -8.84 -1.28
C ARG A 44 -5.09 -9.00 -2.39
N ALA A 45 -5.49 -9.42 -3.59
CA ALA A 45 -4.58 -9.58 -4.72
C ALA A 45 -4.05 -8.24 -5.23
N GLY A 46 -4.89 -7.20 -5.23
CA GLY A 46 -4.54 -5.82 -5.47
C GLY A 46 -3.53 -5.30 -4.47
N ILE A 47 -3.72 -5.54 -3.18
CA ILE A 47 -2.72 -5.21 -2.14
C ILE A 47 -1.41 -5.94 -2.40
N ALA A 48 -1.44 -7.24 -2.72
CA ALA A 48 -0.23 -8.00 -3.01
C ALA A 48 0.55 -7.45 -4.22
N LYS A 49 -0.14 -7.11 -5.31
CA LYS A 49 0.47 -6.47 -6.49
C LYS A 49 1.01 -5.08 -6.17
N LEU A 50 0.31 -4.32 -5.32
CA LEU A 50 0.73 -2.99 -4.85
C LEU A 50 2.04 -3.10 -4.07
N GLU A 51 2.10 -3.99 -3.06
CA GLU A 51 3.29 -4.23 -2.26
C GLU A 51 4.47 -4.75 -3.08
N ALA A 52 4.19 -5.52 -4.14
CA ALA A 52 5.18 -6.04 -5.08
C ALA A 52 5.57 -5.02 -6.17
N GLY A 53 5.08 -3.78 -6.14
CA GLY A 53 5.43 -2.77 -7.13
C GLY A 53 4.88 -3.02 -8.53
N SER A 54 3.95 -3.96 -8.66
CA SER A 54 3.49 -4.52 -9.94
C SER A 54 2.18 -3.88 -10.45
N ARG A 55 1.68 -2.86 -9.75
CA ARG A 55 0.56 -2.01 -10.18
C ARG A 55 0.83 -0.55 -9.86
N TYR A 56 0.15 0.35 -10.55
CA TYR A 56 0.08 1.76 -10.17
C TYR A 56 -0.82 1.95 -8.94
N VAL A 57 -0.68 3.11 -8.30
CA VAL A 57 -1.48 3.51 -7.15
C VAL A 57 -1.93 4.94 -7.41
N SER A 58 -3.24 5.17 -7.38
CA SER A 58 -3.80 6.51 -7.57
C SER A 58 -3.63 7.35 -6.31
N ASP A 59 -3.61 8.68 -6.45
CA ASP A 59 -3.46 9.64 -5.35
C ASP A 59 -4.51 9.45 -4.23
N PHE A 60 -5.77 9.18 -4.58
CA PHE A 60 -6.81 8.89 -3.59
C PHE A 60 -6.56 7.57 -2.83
N GLU A 61 -5.99 6.56 -3.50
CA GLU A 61 -5.59 5.31 -2.84
C GLU A 61 -4.42 5.56 -1.89
N VAL A 62 -3.44 6.38 -2.27
CA VAL A 62 -2.32 6.77 -1.39
C VAL A 62 -2.84 7.46 -0.12
N LYS A 63 -3.80 8.38 -0.28
CA LYS A 63 -4.44 9.06 0.86
C LYS A 63 -5.15 8.06 1.79
N ALA A 64 -5.90 7.11 1.23
CA ALA A 64 -6.58 6.08 2.01
C ALA A 64 -5.60 5.11 2.69
N LEU A 65 -4.51 4.72 2.01
CA LEU A 65 -3.44 3.87 2.56
C LEU A 65 -2.76 4.54 3.74
N ALA A 66 -2.42 5.82 3.63
CA ALA A 66 -1.83 6.61 4.72
C ALA A 66 -2.75 6.60 5.95
N ALA A 67 -4.03 6.88 5.75
CA ALA A 67 -5.03 6.87 6.83
C ALA A 67 -5.29 5.47 7.41
N ALA A 68 -5.27 4.41 6.60
CA ALA A 68 -5.50 3.03 7.06
C ALA A 68 -4.30 2.48 7.85
N LEU A 69 -3.08 2.89 7.48
CA LEU A 69 -1.83 2.46 8.10
C LEU A 69 -1.41 3.38 9.26
N GLY A 70 -2.01 4.57 9.39
CA GLY A 70 -1.65 5.55 10.41
C GLY A 70 -0.27 6.15 10.18
N VAL A 71 0.03 6.50 8.93
CA VAL A 71 1.28 7.14 8.49
C VAL A 71 0.94 8.36 7.64
N THR A 72 1.92 9.22 7.36
CA THR A 72 1.69 10.38 6.48
C THR A 72 1.78 9.99 5.01
N VAL A 73 1.09 10.75 4.13
CA VAL A 73 1.19 10.57 2.67
C VAL A 73 2.62 10.80 2.18
N GLY A 74 3.31 11.82 2.72
CA GLY A 74 4.72 12.08 2.40
C GLY A 74 5.61 10.89 2.75
N TRP A 75 5.36 10.25 3.90
CA TRP A 75 6.06 9.02 4.24
C TRP A 75 5.70 7.87 3.31
N LEU A 76 4.53 7.78 2.67
CA LEU A 76 4.33 6.74 1.65
C LEU A 76 5.11 7.03 0.36
N LEU A 77 5.26 8.30 0.00
CA LEU A 77 5.79 8.74 -1.30
C LEU A 77 7.32 8.87 -1.39
N GLY A 78 8.06 8.66 -0.30
CA GLY A 78 9.53 8.78 -0.33
C GLY A 78 10.08 9.84 0.61
N GLY A 79 9.24 10.75 1.11
CA GLY A 79 9.66 11.80 2.04
C GLY A 79 10.24 11.24 3.33
N GLU A 80 11.16 11.99 3.91
CA GLU A 80 11.61 11.79 5.28
C GLU A 80 10.51 12.30 6.23
N SER A 81 10.29 11.58 7.33
CA SER A 81 9.26 11.93 8.33
C SER A 81 9.67 13.12 9.16
#